data_AF-A0A5C8F038-F1
#
_entry.id   AF-A0A5C8F038-F1
#
_cell.length_a   1.000
_cell.length_b   1.000
_cell.length_c   1.000
_cell.angle_alpha   90.00
_cell.angle_beta   90.00
_cell.angle_gamma   90.00
#
_symmetry.space_group_name_H-M   'P 1'
#
loop_
_entity.id
_entity.type
_entity.pdbx_description
1 polymer ?
#
loop_
_entity_poly.entity_id
_entity_poly.type
_entity_poly.pdbx_seq_one_letter_code
_entity_poly.pdbx_strand_id
1 'polypeptide(L)'
;MKEIITVDTLNKKNDCFVRYLFSNLGNEDIVLNFINSTMLDLDFKTFVKVEILNPFNLQKYLNSKESIVDIKCTTETGEVVMIEIQIQGNESFTNRVLFYWANGYSLILNKGESYNKLAPVISINILDFILFDGIEDCHTCYVLKELKHNKILTDHCQLHFLELPKFNINKTFGNSLNSWYKFLTGVESMSNLIKENTIFEEVEKRCKSFISDNPLLDAYRRKETDEYFHRDTLNREREIGFNEGMRKRDILIAKGMKSKGMNFELISELTGLTIEEIEEIEKL
;
A
#
# COMPACT_ATOMS: atom_id res chain seq x y z
N MET A 1 -2.75 -4.14 -30.18
CA MET A 1 -3.93 -4.90 -29.72
C MET A 1 -4.10 -4.59 -28.24
N LYS A 2 -5.28 -4.20 -27.77
CA LYS A 2 -5.53 -4.13 -26.31
C LYS A 2 -5.44 -5.55 -25.79
N GLU A 3 -4.55 -5.80 -24.85
CA GLU A 3 -4.39 -7.10 -24.21
C GLU A 3 -5.73 -7.52 -23.57
N ILE A 4 -6.13 -8.78 -23.77
CA ILE A 4 -7.38 -9.29 -23.22
C ILE A 4 -7.13 -9.57 -21.74
N ILE A 5 -7.85 -8.84 -20.88
CA ILE A 5 -7.79 -9.03 -19.43
C ILE A 5 -8.62 -10.27 -19.08
N THR A 6 -8.00 -11.22 -18.37
CA THR A 6 -8.63 -12.44 -17.84
C THR A 6 -8.63 -12.39 -16.32
N VAL A 7 -9.23 -13.38 -15.66
CA VAL A 7 -9.20 -13.47 -14.19
C VAL A 7 -7.75 -13.53 -13.69
N ASP A 8 -6.88 -14.29 -14.34
CA ASP A 8 -5.49 -14.46 -13.89
C ASP A 8 -4.58 -13.28 -14.33
N THR A 9 -4.90 -12.55 -15.40
CA THR A 9 -4.08 -11.41 -15.87
C THR A 9 -4.53 -10.05 -15.34
N LEU A 10 -5.66 -9.98 -14.64
CA LEU A 10 -6.13 -8.75 -13.99
C LEU A 10 -5.16 -8.34 -12.86
N ASN A 11 -4.70 -7.08 -12.87
CA ASN A 11 -3.90 -6.52 -11.78
C ASN A 11 -4.77 -6.44 -10.51
N LYS A 12 -4.50 -7.34 -9.55
CA LYS A 12 -5.27 -7.46 -8.31
C LYS A 12 -4.97 -6.37 -7.29
N LYS A 13 -3.97 -5.52 -7.57
CA LYS A 13 -3.60 -4.37 -6.74
C LYS A 13 -4.24 -3.08 -7.20
N ASN A 14 -4.88 -3.06 -8.37
CA ASN A 14 -5.51 -1.84 -8.88
C ASN A 14 -6.58 -1.32 -7.92
N ASP A 15 -6.45 -0.06 -7.53
CA ASP A 15 -7.33 0.62 -6.56
C ASP A 15 -8.83 0.51 -6.89
N CYS A 16 -9.20 0.71 -8.16
CA CYS A 16 -10.59 0.56 -8.61
C CYS A 16 -11.11 -0.86 -8.39
N PHE A 17 -10.29 -1.86 -8.74
CA PHE A 17 -10.66 -3.27 -8.60
C PHE A 17 -10.77 -3.69 -7.13
N VAL A 18 -9.81 -3.29 -6.28
CA VAL A 18 -9.81 -3.65 -4.86
C VAL A 18 -11.00 -3.04 -4.13
N ARG A 19 -11.32 -1.77 -4.39
CA ARG A 19 -12.54 -1.15 -3.84
C ARG A 19 -13.80 -1.88 -4.31
N TYR A 20 -13.89 -2.23 -5.60
CA TYR A 20 -15.01 -3.04 -6.09
C TYR A 20 -15.10 -4.39 -5.37
N LEU A 21 -13.98 -5.10 -5.22
CA LEU A 21 -13.95 -6.44 -4.65
C LEU A 21 -14.31 -6.45 -3.16
N PHE A 22 -13.84 -5.48 -2.38
CA PHE A 22 -14.04 -5.49 -0.93
C PHE A 22 -15.19 -4.61 -0.42
N SER A 23 -15.70 -3.66 -1.23
CA SER A 23 -16.74 -2.72 -0.76
C SER A 23 -18.02 -2.74 -1.61
N ASN A 24 -18.16 -3.56 -2.64
CA ASN A 24 -19.46 -3.67 -3.32
C ASN A 24 -20.45 -4.45 -2.44
N LEU A 25 -21.73 -4.07 -2.46
CA LEU A 25 -22.76 -4.76 -1.67
C LEU A 25 -22.89 -6.23 -2.13
N GLY A 26 -23.05 -7.13 -1.15
CA GLY A 26 -23.02 -8.58 -1.39
C GLY A 26 -21.60 -9.17 -1.43
N ASN A 27 -20.56 -8.40 -1.08
CA ASN A 27 -19.18 -8.89 -0.90
C ASN A 27 -18.78 -9.02 0.57
N GLU A 28 -19.73 -8.96 1.50
CA GLU A 28 -19.49 -9.01 2.94
C GLU A 28 -18.70 -10.27 3.33
N ASP A 29 -19.02 -11.43 2.76
CA ASP A 29 -18.28 -12.68 3.02
C ASP A 29 -16.84 -12.65 2.50
N ILE A 30 -16.60 -11.98 1.37
CA ILE A 30 -15.27 -11.83 0.76
C ILE A 30 -14.39 -10.98 1.68
N VAL A 31 -14.88 -9.79 2.07
CA VAL A 31 -14.12 -8.88 2.93
C VAL A 31 -14.00 -9.43 4.35
N LEU A 32 -15.02 -10.11 4.89
CA LEU A 32 -14.94 -10.83 6.17
C LEU A 32 -13.84 -11.89 6.15
N ASN A 33 -13.77 -12.70 5.09
CA ASN A 33 -12.73 -13.74 4.98
C ASN A 33 -11.33 -13.12 4.96
N PHE A 34 -11.14 -12.02 4.22
CA PHE A 34 -9.87 -11.30 4.18
C PHE A 34 -9.48 -10.72 5.55
N ILE A 35 -10.43 -10.06 6.22
CA ILE A 35 -10.23 -9.51 7.58
C ILE A 35 -9.86 -10.64 8.54
N ASN A 36 -10.67 -11.71 8.62
CA ASN A 36 -10.42 -12.82 9.53
C ASN A 36 -9.08 -13.53 9.24
N SER A 37 -8.70 -13.65 7.97
CA SER A 37 -7.39 -14.18 7.59
C SER A 37 -6.25 -13.31 8.12
N THR A 38 -6.41 -11.98 8.05
CA THR A 38 -5.45 -11.01 8.59
C THR A 38 -5.37 -11.12 10.12
N MET A 39 -6.51 -11.18 10.81
CA MET A 39 -6.54 -11.29 12.27
C MET A 39 -5.88 -12.58 12.76
N LEU A 40 -6.20 -13.71 12.12
CA LEU A 40 -5.69 -15.04 12.51
C LEU A 40 -4.18 -15.18 12.35
N ASP A 41 -3.56 -14.48 11.39
CA ASP A 41 -2.11 -14.57 11.17
C ASP A 41 -1.30 -14.07 12.38
N LEU A 42 -1.88 -13.20 13.21
CA LEU A 42 -1.27 -12.70 14.44
C LEU A 42 -2.08 -13.05 15.70
N ASP A 43 -2.84 -14.15 15.65
CA ASP A 43 -3.61 -14.71 16.77
C ASP A 43 -4.67 -13.75 17.38
N PHE A 44 -5.15 -12.77 16.61
CA PHE A 44 -6.27 -11.92 17.02
C PHE A 44 -7.62 -12.64 16.88
N LYS A 45 -8.62 -12.13 17.60
CA LYS A 45 -10.01 -12.61 17.48
C LYS A 45 -10.57 -12.32 16.09
N THR A 46 -11.38 -13.26 15.60
CA THR A 46 -12.14 -13.15 14.35
C THR A 46 -13.55 -12.66 14.59
N PHE A 47 -14.21 -12.29 13.50
CA PHE A 47 -15.58 -11.78 13.46
C PHE A 47 -16.52 -12.76 12.76
N VAL A 48 -17.80 -12.68 13.08
CA VAL A 48 -18.86 -13.50 12.47
C VAL A 48 -19.48 -12.80 11.27
N LYS A 49 -19.58 -11.47 11.28
CA LYS A 49 -20.15 -10.71 10.16
C LYS A 49 -19.55 -9.30 10.10
N VAL A 50 -19.63 -8.71 8.91
CA VAL A 50 -19.31 -7.31 8.68
C VAL A 50 -20.40 -6.63 7.86
N GLU A 51 -20.61 -5.35 8.12
CA GLU A 51 -21.43 -4.46 7.33
C GLU A 51 -20.52 -3.46 6.60
N ILE A 52 -20.67 -3.34 5.28
CA ILE A 52 -19.91 -2.37 4.48
C ILE A 52 -20.56 -0.98 4.62
N LEU A 53 -19.80 -0.01 5.14
CA LEU A 53 -20.30 1.34 5.43
C LEU A 53 -20.11 2.33 4.26
N ASN A 54 -19.15 2.09 3.37
CA ASN A 54 -18.83 2.96 2.25
C ASN A 54 -18.90 2.19 0.91
N PRO A 55 -20.09 1.70 0.51
CA PRO A 55 -20.19 0.80 -0.63
C PRO A 55 -19.64 1.42 -1.91
N PHE A 56 -18.94 0.60 -2.71
CA PHE A 56 -18.29 1.06 -3.93
C PHE A 56 -19.30 1.72 -4.88
N ASN A 57 -18.95 2.92 -5.36
CA ASN A 57 -19.74 3.63 -6.34
C ASN A 57 -18.81 4.22 -7.41
N LEU A 58 -18.93 3.70 -8.64
CA LEU A 58 -18.06 4.07 -9.74
C LEU A 58 -18.12 5.58 -10.05
N GLN A 59 -19.30 6.20 -10.02
CA GLN A 59 -19.43 7.62 -10.32
C GLN A 59 -18.76 8.49 -9.25
N LYS A 60 -18.93 8.14 -7.97
CA LYS A 60 -18.22 8.80 -6.87
C LYS A 60 -16.71 8.61 -7.00
N TYR A 61 -16.25 7.39 -7.27
CA TYR A 61 -14.84 7.06 -7.48
C TYR A 61 -14.20 7.92 -8.59
N LEU A 62 -14.88 8.07 -9.73
CA LEU A 62 -14.38 8.88 -10.86
C LEU A 62 -14.37 10.39 -10.58
N ASN A 63 -15.24 10.88 -9.69
CA ASN A 63 -15.42 12.31 -9.40
C ASN A 63 -14.71 12.78 -8.13
N SER A 64 -14.40 11.87 -7.20
CA SER A 64 -13.76 12.21 -5.93
C SER A 64 -12.26 12.42 -6.13
N LYS A 65 -11.73 13.49 -5.52
CA LYS A 65 -10.28 13.72 -5.49
C LYS A 65 -9.52 12.76 -4.58
N GLU A 66 -10.19 12.16 -3.60
CA GLU A 66 -9.75 11.05 -2.73
C GLU A 66 -10.81 10.83 -1.65
N SER A 67 -11.02 9.58 -1.20
CA SER A 67 -11.75 9.29 0.04
C SER A 67 -10.76 9.22 1.21
N ILE A 68 -11.23 9.48 2.44
CA ILE A 68 -10.37 9.30 3.65
C ILE A 68 -9.99 7.83 3.83
N VAL A 69 -10.81 6.89 3.35
CA VAL A 69 -10.48 5.46 3.36
C VAL A 69 -11.06 4.75 2.13
N ASP A 70 -10.42 3.69 1.66
CA ASP A 70 -10.85 2.90 0.51
C ASP A 70 -12.04 2.01 0.86
N ILE A 71 -11.91 1.20 1.92
CA ILE A 71 -12.97 0.33 2.44
C ILE A 71 -13.14 0.57 3.93
N LYS A 72 -14.40 0.66 4.38
CA LYS A 72 -14.79 0.81 5.77
C LYS A 72 -15.93 -0.16 6.08
N CYS A 73 -15.73 -0.98 7.09
CA CYS A 73 -16.72 -1.93 7.58
C CYS A 73 -16.92 -1.80 9.09
N THR A 74 -18.03 -2.31 9.58
CA THR A 74 -18.28 -2.55 11.01
C THR A 74 -18.59 -4.01 11.26
N THR A 75 -18.10 -4.55 12.36
CA THR A 75 -18.34 -5.94 12.78
C THR A 75 -19.64 -6.09 13.56
N GLU A 76 -20.03 -7.31 13.94
CA GLU A 76 -21.17 -7.52 14.85
C GLU A 76 -20.98 -6.97 16.26
N THR A 77 -19.73 -6.82 16.70
CA THR A 77 -19.34 -6.37 18.03
C THR A 77 -19.03 -4.88 18.10
N GLY A 78 -19.05 -4.19 16.95
CA GLY A 78 -18.95 -2.73 16.86
C GLY A 78 -17.54 -2.22 16.50
N GLU A 79 -16.55 -3.09 16.34
CA GLU A 79 -15.25 -2.71 15.78
C GLU A 79 -15.42 -2.11 14.38
N VAL A 80 -14.61 -1.11 14.09
CA VAL A 80 -14.52 -0.51 12.76
C VAL A 80 -13.27 -1.05 12.08
N VAL A 81 -13.43 -1.63 10.89
CA VAL A 81 -12.31 -2.09 10.07
C VAL A 81 -12.15 -1.16 8.87
N MET A 82 -10.94 -0.68 8.67
CA MET A 82 -10.55 0.22 7.59
C MET A 82 -9.47 -0.46 6.76
N ILE A 83 -9.72 -0.67 5.47
CA ILE A 83 -8.76 -1.31 4.57
C ILE A 83 -8.32 -0.29 3.52
N GLU A 84 -7.01 -0.18 3.35
CA GLU A 84 -6.33 0.70 2.39
C GLU A 84 -5.47 -0.14 1.45
N ILE A 85 -5.40 0.25 0.17
CA ILE A 85 -4.37 -0.26 -0.74
C ILE A 85 -3.50 0.88 -1.26
N GLN A 86 -2.17 0.69 -1.18
CA GLN A 86 -1.22 1.70 -1.62
C GLN A 86 -0.11 1.08 -2.47
N ILE A 87 -0.05 1.50 -3.74
CA ILE A 87 0.96 1.01 -4.69
C ILE A 87 2.31 1.68 -4.49
N GLN A 88 2.30 2.97 -4.14
CA GLN A 88 3.51 3.78 -3.97
C GLN A 88 3.42 4.59 -2.70
N GLY A 89 4.46 4.60 -1.89
CA GLY A 89 4.48 5.37 -0.64
C GLY A 89 5.88 5.65 -0.17
N ASN A 90 5.95 6.37 0.95
CA ASN A 90 7.17 6.67 1.68
C ASN A 90 6.84 6.72 3.18
N GLU A 91 7.79 7.08 4.03
CA GLU A 91 7.61 7.14 5.49
C GLU A 91 6.42 8.01 5.95
N SER A 92 6.02 9.03 5.17
CA SER A 92 4.84 9.84 5.48
C SER A 92 3.53 9.05 5.44
N PHE A 93 3.52 7.87 4.82
CA PHE A 93 2.37 6.99 4.77
C PHE A 93 1.93 6.56 6.17
N THR A 94 2.86 6.30 7.08
CA THR A 94 2.55 5.94 8.48
C THR A 94 1.76 7.05 9.18
N ASN A 95 2.10 8.32 8.92
CA ASN A 95 1.35 9.46 9.46
C ASN A 95 -0.07 9.52 8.91
N ARG A 96 -0.26 9.17 7.62
CA ARG A 96 -1.59 9.12 6.99
C ARG A 96 -2.45 7.99 7.57
N VAL A 97 -1.87 6.81 7.75
CA VAL A 97 -2.54 5.67 8.41
C VAL A 97 -2.98 6.05 9.82
N LEU A 98 -2.11 6.68 10.60
CA LEU A 98 -2.44 7.14 11.95
C LEU A 98 -3.53 8.22 11.94
N PHE A 99 -3.49 9.16 10.99
CA PHE A 99 -4.51 10.18 10.81
C PHE A 99 -5.89 9.56 10.48
N TYR A 100 -5.93 8.59 9.57
CA TYR A 100 -7.15 7.86 9.21
C TYR A 100 -7.70 7.06 10.39
N TRP A 101 -6.83 6.35 11.11
CA TRP A 101 -7.20 5.64 12.32
C TRP A 101 -7.82 6.59 13.36
N ALA A 102 -7.14 7.71 13.66
CA ALA A 102 -7.59 8.67 14.67
C ALA A 102 -8.94 9.31 14.27
N ASN A 103 -9.09 9.67 12.99
CA ASN A 103 -10.34 10.18 12.46
C ASN A 103 -11.46 9.13 12.57
N GLY A 104 -11.19 7.88 12.16
CA GLY A 104 -12.12 6.75 12.27
C GLY A 104 -12.59 6.52 13.70
N TYR A 105 -11.67 6.54 14.67
CA TYR A 105 -11.96 6.39 16.10
C TYR A 105 -12.81 7.55 16.64
N SER A 106 -12.50 8.78 16.25
CA SER A 106 -13.26 9.96 16.68
C SER A 106 -14.70 9.96 16.16
N LEU A 107 -14.93 9.43 14.96
CA LEU A 107 -16.25 9.38 14.31
C LEU A 107 -17.17 8.29 14.86
N ILE A 108 -16.69 7.43 15.77
CA ILE A 108 -17.56 6.46 16.47
C ILE A 108 -18.55 7.19 17.39
N LEU A 109 -18.13 8.29 18.00
CA LEU A 109 -18.95 9.03 18.96
C LEU A 109 -19.57 10.27 18.33
N ASN A 110 -20.86 10.47 18.62
CA ASN A 110 -21.52 11.75 18.44
C ASN A 110 -21.30 12.66 19.65
N LYS A 111 -21.55 13.96 19.45
CA LYS A 111 -21.42 14.96 20.50
C LYS A 111 -22.31 14.62 21.71
N GLY A 112 -21.69 14.49 22.88
CA GLY A 112 -22.37 14.21 24.15
C GLY A 112 -22.52 12.73 24.49
N GLU A 113 -22.03 11.82 23.65
CA GLU A 113 -22.02 10.38 23.96
C GLU A 113 -20.90 9.99 24.94
N SER A 114 -21.15 8.93 25.72
CA SER A 114 -20.17 8.40 26.66
C SER A 114 -19.02 7.68 25.95
N TYR A 115 -17.80 7.87 26.45
CA TYR A 115 -16.60 7.20 25.95
C TYR A 115 -16.63 5.67 26.04
N ASN A 116 -17.51 5.09 26.88
CA ASN A 116 -17.69 3.64 26.97
C ASN A 116 -18.27 3.00 25.69
N LYS A 117 -18.76 3.82 24.75
CA LYS A 117 -19.23 3.37 23.43
C LYS A 117 -18.12 3.25 22.39
N LEU A 118 -16.89 3.69 22.70
CA LEU A 118 -15.77 3.53 21.79
C LEU A 118 -15.45 2.05 21.60
N ALA A 119 -15.25 1.65 20.35
CA ALA A 119 -14.85 0.32 19.97
C ALA A 119 -13.49 0.36 19.24
N PRO A 120 -12.75 -0.76 19.19
CA PRO A 120 -11.53 -0.85 18.42
C PRO A 120 -11.68 -0.39 16.96
N VAL A 121 -10.65 0.28 16.46
CA VAL A 121 -10.49 0.58 15.04
C VAL A 121 -9.27 -0.17 14.54
N ILE A 122 -9.50 -1.02 13.55
CA ILE A 122 -8.49 -1.89 12.93
C ILE A 122 -8.20 -1.33 11.55
N SER A 123 -6.96 -0.92 11.32
CA SER A 123 -6.48 -0.46 10.01
C SER A 123 -5.67 -1.58 9.36
N ILE A 124 -6.08 -2.04 8.19
CA ILE A 124 -5.37 -3.03 7.38
C ILE A 124 -4.85 -2.33 6.12
N ASN A 125 -3.53 -2.27 5.97
CA ASN A 125 -2.87 -1.51 4.91
C ASN A 125 -2.13 -2.46 3.97
N ILE A 126 -2.66 -2.65 2.76
CA ILE A 126 -2.08 -3.49 1.71
C ILE A 126 -1.08 -2.65 0.91
N LEU A 127 0.20 -3.00 0.93
CA LEU A 127 1.27 -2.18 0.35
C LEU A 127 2.01 -2.92 -0.76
N ASP A 128 2.21 -2.27 -1.91
CA ASP A 128 3.07 -2.78 -3.01
C ASP A 128 4.51 -2.21 -2.95
N PHE A 129 4.94 -1.79 -1.76
CA PHE A 129 6.28 -1.28 -1.48
C PHE A 129 6.72 -1.70 -0.07
N ILE A 130 8.03 -1.66 0.16
CA ILE A 130 8.62 -1.91 1.48
C ILE A 130 8.59 -0.60 2.27
N LEU A 131 7.86 -0.58 3.38
CA LEU A 131 7.77 0.53 4.32
C LEU A 131 8.70 0.33 5.53
N PHE A 132 8.86 -0.92 5.99
CA PHE A 132 9.67 -1.22 7.18
C PHE A 132 10.93 -2.01 6.80
N ASP A 133 12.02 -1.29 6.54
CA ASP A 133 13.33 -1.91 6.32
C ASP A 133 13.82 -2.66 7.56
N GLY A 134 14.39 -3.84 7.36
CA GLY A 134 14.92 -4.69 8.44
C GLY A 134 13.90 -5.60 9.13
N ILE A 135 12.62 -5.54 8.76
CA ILE A 135 11.61 -6.54 9.16
C ILE A 135 11.32 -7.45 7.98
N GLU A 136 11.59 -8.75 8.10
CA GLU A 136 11.40 -9.71 6.99
C GLU A 136 9.94 -10.11 6.78
N ASP A 137 9.12 -10.06 7.82
CA ASP A 137 7.73 -10.50 7.77
C ASP A 137 6.90 -9.62 6.81
N CYS A 138 6.06 -10.26 5.99
CA CYS A 138 5.16 -9.55 5.09
C CYS A 138 3.93 -8.99 5.81
N HIS A 139 3.54 -9.56 6.95
CA HIS A 139 2.47 -9.05 7.80
C HIS A 139 3.03 -8.60 9.15
N THR A 140 2.81 -7.34 9.49
CA THR A 140 3.12 -6.78 10.81
C THR A 140 1.91 -6.05 11.37
N CYS A 141 1.77 -6.02 12.70
CA CYS A 141 0.76 -5.21 13.38
C CYS A 141 1.40 -4.39 14.50
N TYR A 142 1.04 -3.11 14.54
CA TYR A 142 1.46 -2.16 15.57
C TYR A 142 0.28 -1.80 16.47
N VAL A 143 0.53 -1.83 17.79
CA VAL A 143 -0.44 -1.53 18.85
C VAL A 143 0.16 -0.57 19.89
N LEU A 144 -0.70 0.06 20.70
CA LEU A 144 -0.27 0.94 21.77
C LEU A 144 0.25 0.14 22.98
N LYS A 145 1.48 0.39 23.40
CA LYS A 145 2.17 -0.37 24.45
C LYS A 145 3.03 0.49 25.37
N GLU A 146 3.20 0.02 26.60
CA GLU A 146 4.18 0.54 27.56
C GLU A 146 5.59 0.10 27.16
N LEU A 147 6.58 0.98 27.29
CA LEU A 147 7.91 0.79 26.71
C LEU A 147 8.79 -0.18 27.48
N LYS A 148 8.77 -0.16 28.82
CA LYS A 148 9.73 -0.92 29.65
C LYS A 148 9.42 -2.41 29.70
N HIS A 149 8.14 -2.76 29.77
CA HIS A 149 7.69 -4.16 29.94
C HIS A 149 6.94 -4.67 28.70
N ASN A 150 6.87 -3.87 27.63
CA ASN A 150 6.21 -4.24 26.37
C ASN A 150 4.72 -4.64 26.58
N LYS A 151 4.04 -4.05 27.56
CA LYS A 151 2.66 -4.38 27.90
C LYS A 151 1.71 -3.58 27.00
N ILE A 152 0.81 -4.27 26.31
CA ILE A 152 -0.26 -3.64 25.52
C ILE A 152 -1.17 -2.83 26.47
N LEU A 153 -1.34 -1.55 26.17
CA LEU A 153 -2.22 -0.66 26.92
C LEU A 153 -3.69 -0.91 26.55
N THR A 154 -3.95 -1.02 25.24
CA THR A 154 -5.25 -1.29 24.64
C THR A 154 -5.05 -1.81 23.22
N ASP A 155 -5.98 -2.64 22.76
CA ASP A 155 -6.11 -3.13 21.38
C ASP A 155 -7.07 -2.28 20.54
N HIS A 156 -7.48 -1.10 21.04
CA HIS A 156 -8.33 -0.19 20.28
C HIS A 156 -7.64 0.40 19.04
N CYS A 157 -6.31 0.41 19.04
CA CYS A 157 -5.47 0.82 17.91
C CYS A 157 -4.69 -0.37 17.39
N GLN A 158 -5.09 -0.87 16.22
CA GLN A 158 -4.41 -1.95 15.51
C GLN A 158 -4.08 -1.46 14.10
N LEU A 159 -2.79 -1.36 13.79
CA LEU A 159 -2.30 -0.93 12.49
C LEU A 159 -1.58 -2.12 11.84
N HIS A 160 -2.32 -2.87 11.04
CA HIS A 160 -1.82 -3.98 10.24
C HIS A 160 -1.23 -3.46 8.93
N PHE A 161 -0.06 -3.98 8.56
CA PHE A 161 0.62 -3.70 7.31
C PHE A 161 0.92 -5.01 6.60
N LEU A 162 0.42 -5.14 5.38
CA LEU A 162 0.59 -6.28 4.50
C LEU A 162 1.49 -5.85 3.33
N GLU A 163 2.80 -6.00 3.50
CA GLU A 163 3.83 -5.61 2.52
C GLU A 163 4.00 -6.72 1.48
N LEU A 164 3.27 -6.60 0.38
CA LEU A 164 3.23 -7.57 -0.72
C LEU A 164 4.62 -7.92 -1.29
N PRO A 165 5.58 -6.98 -1.45
CA PRO A 165 6.92 -7.31 -1.98
C PRO A 165 7.75 -8.24 -1.07
N LYS A 166 7.40 -8.35 0.22
CA LYS A 166 8.06 -9.27 1.16
C LYS A 166 7.49 -10.68 1.10
N PHE A 167 6.35 -10.86 0.41
CA PHE A 167 5.72 -12.17 0.29
C PHE A 167 6.61 -13.14 -0.48
N ASN A 168 6.85 -14.32 0.12
CA ASN A 168 7.59 -15.40 -0.50
C ASN A 168 6.74 -16.66 -0.51
N ILE A 169 6.33 -17.10 -1.70
CA ILE A 169 5.46 -18.26 -1.90
C ILE A 169 6.01 -19.56 -1.28
N ASN A 170 7.34 -19.66 -1.10
CA ASN A 170 7.99 -20.83 -0.52
C ASN A 170 8.04 -20.79 1.01
N LYS A 171 7.86 -19.61 1.62
CA LYS A 171 7.68 -19.46 3.06
C LYS A 171 6.18 -19.58 3.35
N THR A 172 5.69 -20.81 3.48
CA THR A 172 4.29 -21.07 3.81
C THR A 172 4.01 -20.67 5.26
N PHE A 173 3.10 -19.71 5.46
CA PHE A 173 2.48 -19.46 6.75
C PHE A 173 1.14 -20.21 6.81
N GLY A 174 0.83 -20.84 7.94
CA GLY A 174 -0.19 -21.89 8.06
C GLY A 174 -1.65 -21.43 8.02
N ASN A 175 -1.96 -20.26 7.46
CA ASN A 175 -3.29 -19.66 7.52
C ASN A 175 -3.82 -19.22 6.15
N SER A 176 -5.10 -18.86 6.12
CA SER A 176 -5.84 -18.42 4.94
C SER A 176 -5.34 -17.10 4.32
N LEU A 177 -4.49 -16.33 5.01
CA LEU A 177 -3.91 -15.09 4.50
C LEU A 177 -2.92 -15.35 3.36
N ASN A 178 -2.26 -16.52 3.37
CA ASN A 178 -1.34 -16.92 2.29
C ASN A 178 -2.03 -16.93 0.92
N SER A 179 -3.27 -17.43 0.83
CA SER A 179 -4.03 -17.43 -0.43
C SER A 179 -4.38 -16.00 -0.88
N TRP A 180 -4.62 -15.08 0.06
CA TRP A 180 -4.82 -13.66 -0.25
C TRP A 180 -3.55 -12.98 -0.76
N TYR A 181 -2.39 -13.26 -0.18
CA TYR A 181 -1.11 -12.79 -0.72
C TYR A 181 -0.90 -13.30 -2.14
N LYS A 182 -1.05 -14.61 -2.36
CA LYS A 182 -0.91 -15.22 -3.69
C LYS A 182 -1.82 -14.59 -4.74
N PHE A 183 -3.07 -14.32 -4.36
CA PHE A 183 -4.04 -13.63 -5.19
C PHE A 183 -3.61 -12.19 -5.52
N LEU A 184 -3.29 -11.39 -4.50
CA LEU A 184 -2.93 -9.98 -4.66
C LEU A 184 -1.62 -9.81 -5.45
N THR A 185 -0.65 -10.72 -5.30
CA THR A 185 0.60 -10.70 -6.07
C THR A 185 0.49 -11.35 -7.44
N GLY A 186 -0.61 -12.05 -7.74
CA GLY A 186 -0.82 -12.75 -9.02
C GLY A 186 0.15 -13.90 -9.28
N VAL A 187 0.75 -14.46 -8.23
CA VAL A 187 1.76 -15.54 -8.34
C VAL A 187 1.14 -16.94 -8.39
N GLU A 188 -0.17 -17.03 -8.18
CA GLU A 188 -0.93 -18.28 -8.23
C GLU A 188 -2.20 -18.12 -9.06
N SER A 189 -2.57 -19.17 -9.77
CA SER A 189 -3.80 -19.22 -10.56
C SER A 189 -5.04 -19.27 -9.68
N MET A 190 -6.14 -18.68 -10.18
CA MET A 190 -7.44 -18.74 -9.50
C MET A 190 -7.87 -20.19 -9.21
N SER A 191 -7.60 -21.11 -10.13
CA SER A 191 -7.96 -22.53 -9.98
C SER A 191 -7.31 -23.21 -8.76
N ASN A 192 -6.09 -22.80 -8.39
CA ASN A 192 -5.39 -23.34 -7.23
C ASN A 192 -5.83 -22.61 -5.96
N LEU A 193 -6.05 -21.29 -6.03
CA LEU A 193 -6.59 -20.51 -4.92
C LEU A 193 -7.94 -21.06 -4.42
N ILE A 194 -8.82 -21.47 -5.33
CA ILE A 194 -10.11 -22.11 -4.99
C ILE A 194 -9.92 -23.41 -4.19
N LYS A 195 -8.89 -24.21 -4.50
CA LYS A 195 -8.60 -25.45 -3.78
C LYS A 195 -8.06 -25.18 -2.37
N GLU A 196 -7.34 -24.07 -2.20
CA GLU A 196 -6.75 -23.67 -0.91
C GLU A 196 -7.79 -23.01 0.01
N ASN A 197 -8.65 -22.16 -0.55
CA ASN A 197 -9.67 -21.42 0.20
C ASN A 197 -10.91 -21.21 -0.70
N THR A 198 -12.04 -21.79 -0.28
CA THR A 198 -13.27 -21.83 -1.06
C THR A 198 -13.90 -20.44 -1.30
N ILE A 199 -13.52 -19.42 -0.52
CA ILE A 199 -13.98 -18.04 -0.78
C ILE A 199 -13.60 -17.56 -2.19
N PHE A 200 -12.53 -18.12 -2.76
CA PHE A 200 -12.06 -17.74 -4.09
C PHE A 200 -13.03 -18.13 -5.21
N GLU A 201 -14.02 -18.99 -4.96
CA GLU A 201 -15.13 -19.21 -5.91
C GLU A 201 -15.96 -17.93 -6.09
N GLU A 202 -16.27 -17.24 -5.00
CA GLU A 202 -16.99 -15.96 -5.05
C GLU A 202 -16.10 -14.83 -5.57
N VAL A 203 -14.80 -14.83 -5.19
CA VAL A 203 -13.82 -13.87 -5.75
C VAL A 203 -13.71 -14.03 -7.27
N GLU A 204 -13.67 -15.27 -7.78
CA GLU A 204 -13.61 -15.53 -9.22
C GLU A 204 -14.87 -14.99 -9.93
N LYS A 205 -16.06 -15.24 -9.38
CA LYS A 205 -17.32 -14.69 -9.92
C LYS A 205 -17.26 -13.16 -10.00
N ARG A 206 -16.82 -12.50 -8.93
CA ARG A 206 -16.68 -11.03 -8.91
C ARG A 206 -15.61 -10.54 -9.88
N CYS A 207 -14.49 -11.26 -10.07
CA CYS A 207 -13.51 -10.94 -11.11
C CYS A 207 -14.14 -11.01 -12.51
N LYS A 208 -14.89 -12.07 -12.82
CA LYS A 208 -15.57 -12.23 -14.12
C LYS A 208 -16.60 -11.13 -14.36
N SER A 209 -17.38 -10.76 -13.34
CA SER A 209 -18.31 -9.63 -13.40
C SER A 209 -17.61 -8.30 -13.66
N PHE A 210 -16.50 -8.02 -12.95
CA PHE A 210 -15.72 -6.81 -13.14
C PHE A 210 -15.16 -6.68 -14.55
N ILE A 211 -14.57 -7.76 -15.09
CA ILE A 211 -13.96 -7.79 -16.43
C ILE A 211 -15.02 -7.62 -17.52
N SER A 212 -16.25 -8.08 -17.28
CA SER A 212 -17.35 -8.00 -18.25
C SER A 212 -18.08 -6.64 -18.24
N ASP A 213 -17.82 -5.79 -17.24
CA ASP A 213 -18.44 -4.47 -17.10
C ASP A 213 -17.54 -3.40 -17.74
N ASN A 214 -17.96 -2.88 -18.90
CA ASN A 214 -17.17 -1.90 -19.66
C ASN A 214 -16.84 -0.62 -18.87
N PRO A 215 -17.80 0.05 -18.20
CA PRO A 215 -17.49 1.19 -17.32
C PRO A 215 -16.44 0.90 -16.25
N LEU A 216 -16.54 -0.23 -15.55
CA LEU A 216 -15.55 -0.64 -14.53
C LEU A 216 -14.17 -0.88 -15.15
N LEU A 217 -14.14 -1.62 -16.26
CA LEU A 217 -12.90 -1.97 -16.95
C LEU A 217 -12.20 -0.73 -17.53
N ASP A 218 -12.95 0.26 -18.00
CA ASP A 218 -12.39 1.52 -18.49
C ASP A 218 -11.88 2.42 -17.37
N ALA A 219 -12.50 2.39 -16.18
CA ALA A 219 -11.97 3.06 -15.00
C ALA A 219 -10.68 2.39 -14.51
N TYR A 220 -10.65 1.06 -14.48
CA TYR A 220 -9.45 0.26 -14.20
C TYR A 220 -8.30 0.61 -15.15
N ARG A 221 -8.53 0.58 -16.46
CA ARG A 221 -7.49 0.86 -17.48
C ARG A 221 -6.94 2.28 -17.38
N ARG A 222 -7.80 3.26 -17.08
CA ARG A 222 -7.37 4.64 -16.84
C ARG A 222 -6.43 4.70 -15.63
N LYS A 223 -6.79 4.07 -14.52
CA LYS A 223 -5.95 4.01 -13.32
C LYS A 223 -4.60 3.32 -13.59
N GLU A 224 -4.57 2.19 -14.29
CA GLU A 224 -3.31 1.53 -14.68
C GLU A 224 -2.41 2.46 -15.51
N THR A 225 -3.02 3.21 -16.43
CA THR A 225 -2.30 4.15 -17.30
C THR A 225 -1.74 5.31 -16.49
N ASP A 226 -2.54 5.89 -15.59
CA ASP A 226 -2.13 6.99 -14.72
C ASP A 226 -0.98 6.56 -13.78
N GLU A 227 -1.09 5.38 -13.18
CA GLU A 227 -0.06 4.81 -12.31
C GLU A 227 1.24 4.52 -13.07
N TYR A 228 1.15 3.99 -14.30
CA TYR A 228 2.30 3.78 -15.16
C TYR A 228 3.03 5.10 -15.48
N PHE A 229 2.30 6.12 -15.93
CA PHE A 229 2.88 7.42 -16.25
C PHE A 229 3.45 8.11 -15.01
N HIS A 230 2.78 8.01 -13.87
CA HIS A 230 3.28 8.55 -12.61
C HIS A 230 4.61 7.90 -12.21
N ARG A 231 4.70 6.56 -12.29
CA ARG A 231 5.94 5.83 -11.98
C ARG A 231 7.08 6.16 -12.95
N ASP A 232 6.78 6.26 -14.26
CA ASP A 232 7.76 6.68 -15.26
C ASP A 232 8.29 8.09 -14.97
N THR A 233 7.40 9.02 -14.62
CA THR A 233 7.76 10.39 -14.24
C THR A 233 8.67 10.42 -13.01
N LEU A 234 8.29 9.72 -11.93
CA LEU A 234 9.10 9.65 -10.71
C LEU A 234 10.47 9.02 -10.96
N ASN A 235 10.56 8.01 -11.81
CA ASN A 235 11.84 7.39 -12.17
C ASN A 235 12.75 8.38 -12.91
N ARG A 236 12.22 9.15 -13.86
CA ARG A 236 12.98 10.20 -14.54
C ARG A 236 13.42 11.31 -13.59
N GLU A 237 12.54 11.77 -12.70
CA GLU A 237 12.87 12.78 -11.70
C GLU A 237 13.97 12.30 -10.75
N ARG A 238 13.94 11.02 -10.33
CA ARG A 238 14.99 10.40 -9.52
C ARG A 238 16.32 10.36 -10.28
N GLU A 239 16.32 10.00 -11.55
CA GLU A 239 17.52 9.97 -12.39
C GLU A 239 18.13 11.38 -12.55
N ILE A 240 17.31 12.39 -12.83
CA ILE A 240 17.75 13.79 -12.91
C ILE A 240 18.34 14.24 -11.58
N GLY A 241 17.63 14.01 -10.46
CA GLY A 241 18.10 14.38 -9.12
C GLY A 241 19.41 13.67 -8.73
N PHE A 242 19.57 12.40 -9.11
CA PHE A 242 20.82 11.66 -8.90
C PHE A 242 21.98 12.26 -9.71
N ASN A 243 21.77 12.53 -11.00
CA ASN A 243 22.78 13.13 -11.87
C ASN A 243 23.16 14.55 -11.41
N GLU A 244 22.19 15.37 -11.00
CA GLU A 244 22.46 16.68 -10.39
C GLU A 244 23.25 16.56 -9.09
N GLY A 245 22.93 15.58 -8.24
CA GLY A 245 23.64 15.30 -7.00
C GLY A 245 25.10 14.89 -7.24
N MET A 246 25.33 13.98 -8.19
CA MET A 246 26.66 13.57 -8.64
C MET A 246 27.45 14.78 -9.15
N ARG A 247 26.86 15.57 -10.05
CA ARG A 247 27.50 16.78 -10.58
C ARG A 247 27.84 17.80 -9.49
N LYS A 248 26.95 18.04 -8.52
CA LYS A 248 27.24 18.91 -7.36
C LYS A 248 28.39 18.39 -6.52
N ARG A 249 28.46 17.07 -6.29
CA ARG A 249 29.57 16.43 -5.56
C ARG A 249 30.89 16.62 -6.31
N ASP A 250 30.89 16.40 -7.61
CA ASP A 250 32.10 16.50 -8.44
C ASP A 250 32.62 17.95 -8.48
N ILE A 251 31.73 18.94 -8.54
CA ILE A 251 32.07 20.37 -8.35
C ILE A 251 32.70 20.64 -6.98
N LEU A 252 32.14 20.09 -5.90
CA LEU A 252 32.70 20.26 -4.54
C LEU A 252 34.10 19.63 -4.41
N ILE A 253 34.32 18.47 -5.01
CA ILE A 253 35.62 17.81 -5.06
C ILE A 253 36.61 18.68 -5.86
N ALA A 254 36.21 19.16 -7.04
CA ALA A 254 37.02 20.03 -7.88
C ALA A 254 37.40 21.34 -7.16
N LYS A 255 36.48 21.95 -6.40
CA LYS A 255 36.79 23.11 -5.53
C LYS A 255 37.92 22.82 -4.55
N GLY A 256 37.86 21.68 -3.87
CA GLY A 256 38.88 21.25 -2.91
C GLY A 256 40.22 20.89 -3.56
N MET A 257 40.21 20.33 -4.77
CA MET A 257 41.44 20.05 -5.53
C MET A 257 42.08 21.34 -6.06
N LYS A 258 41.27 22.27 -6.57
CA LYS A 258 41.70 23.57 -7.08
C LYS A 258 42.29 24.46 -5.97
N SER A 259 41.73 24.43 -4.76
CA SER A 259 42.29 25.17 -3.61
C SER A 259 43.65 24.62 -3.17
N LYS A 260 43.90 23.32 -3.36
CA LYS A 260 45.19 22.65 -3.11
C LYS A 260 46.21 22.81 -4.24
N GLY A 261 45.89 23.55 -5.30
CA GLY A 261 46.80 23.80 -6.41
C GLY A 261 47.01 22.60 -7.33
N MET A 262 46.06 21.66 -7.36
CA MET A 262 46.11 20.53 -8.30
C MET A 262 45.91 21.03 -9.74
N ASN A 263 46.59 20.40 -10.69
CA ASN A 263 46.52 20.74 -12.11
C ASN A 263 45.12 20.42 -12.69
N PHE A 264 44.65 21.25 -13.64
CA PHE A 264 43.29 21.18 -14.17
C PHE A 264 43.03 19.96 -15.04
N GLU A 265 44.01 19.46 -15.79
CA GLU A 265 43.85 18.20 -16.54
C GLU A 265 43.58 17.02 -15.59
N LEU A 266 44.31 16.96 -14.47
CA LEU A 266 44.10 15.92 -13.46
C LEU A 266 42.76 16.07 -12.72
N ILE A 267 42.33 17.30 -12.42
CA ILE A 267 40.99 17.53 -11.84
C ILE A 267 39.92 17.08 -12.82
N SER A 268 40.05 17.44 -14.11
CA SER A 268 39.12 17.05 -15.17
C SER A 268 39.00 15.53 -15.29
N GLU A 269 40.13 14.82 -15.29
CA GLU A 269 40.15 13.35 -15.35
C GLU A 269 39.43 12.71 -14.14
N LEU A 270 39.65 13.24 -12.93
CA LEU A 270 39.12 12.65 -11.70
C LEU A 270 37.65 12.98 -11.43
N THR A 271 37.18 14.14 -11.89
CA THR A 271 35.80 14.60 -11.61
C THR A 271 34.89 14.54 -12.84
N GLY A 272 35.43 14.32 -14.04
CA GLY A 272 34.67 14.32 -15.29
C GLY A 272 34.15 15.71 -15.69
N LEU A 273 34.62 16.78 -15.04
CA LEU A 273 34.29 18.17 -15.39
C LEU A 273 35.20 18.64 -16.53
N THR A 274 34.72 19.51 -17.40
CA THR A 274 35.58 20.12 -18.42
C THR A 274 36.54 21.13 -17.79
N ILE A 275 37.63 21.44 -18.49
CA ILE A 275 38.61 22.42 -18.01
C ILE A 275 37.95 23.80 -17.85
N GLU A 276 37.05 24.18 -18.76
CA GLU A 276 36.29 25.43 -18.67
C GLU A 276 35.42 25.48 -17.40
N GLU A 277 34.74 24.38 -17.08
CA GLU A 277 33.95 24.27 -15.85
C GLU A 277 34.84 24.42 -14.61
N ILE A 278 36.04 23.82 -14.62
CA ILE A 278 37.01 23.92 -13.51
C ILE A 278 37.55 25.34 -13.36
N GLU A 279 37.75 26.08 -14.46
CA GLU A 279 38.19 27.46 -14.45
C GLU A 279 37.18 28.39 -13.77
N GLU A 280 35.89 28.23 -14.07
CA GLU A 280 34.79 29.02 -13.52
C GLU A 280 34.48 28.71 -12.05
N ILE A 281 34.89 27.55 -11.54
CA ILE A 281 34.68 27.15 -10.16
C ILE A 281 35.48 28.04 -9.18
N GLU A 282 34.79 28.74 -8.28
CA GLU A 282 35.43 29.49 -7.18
C GLU A 282 36.17 28.57 -6.20
N LYS A 283 37.35 28.97 -5.72
CA LYS A 283 38.08 28.26 -4.67
C LYS A 283 37.33 28.35 -3.33
N LEU A 284 37.42 27.29 -2.53
CA LEU A 284 36.99 27.27 -1.13
C LEU A 284 37.77 28.27 -0.27
#